data_AF-A0A5J5RM68-F1
#
_entry.id   AF-A0A5J5RM68-F1
#
_cell.length_a   1.000
_cell.length_b   1.000
_cell.length_c   1.000
_cell.angle_alpha   90.00
_cell.angle_beta   90.00
_cell.angle_gamma   90.00
#
_symmetry.space_group_name_H-M   'P 1'
#
loop_
_entity.id
_entity.type
_entity.pdbx_description
1 polymer ?
#
loop_
_entity_poly.entity_id
_entity_poly.type
_entity_poly.pdbx_seq_one_letter_code
_entity_poly.pdbx_strand_id
1 'polypeptide(L)'
;EKVAIEYLNLCDWDVEASIDYFYDTPVLVDDALLEELYNRYKGKLLFQFIAFSTYHPNIDMISVDGITLLCNDLEVDPQDIIMLVISWHMNASTMCEYSKMEFLQGLQELSVDTVEKFRDKISYIRSELNDENKFHDIYNFAFSWAKEKKKCHLLDHWCQFLQDMTNNQGRTVKFA
;
A
#
# COMPACT_ATOMS: atom_id res chain seq x y z
N GLU A 1 -20.66 -11.77 -6.61
CA GLU A 1 -22.01 -11.34 -6.17
C GLU A 1 -22.01 -9.99 -5.45
N LYS A 2 -21.15 -9.77 -4.43
CA LYS A 2 -21.08 -8.50 -3.68
C LYS A 2 -20.84 -7.26 -4.57
N VAL A 3 -19.96 -7.39 -5.55
CA VAL A 3 -19.61 -6.32 -6.51
C VAL A 3 -20.84 -5.83 -7.30
N ALA A 4 -21.72 -6.74 -7.74
CA ALA A 4 -22.92 -6.36 -8.49
C ALA A 4 -23.92 -5.56 -7.63
N ILE A 5 -24.07 -5.92 -6.35
CA ILE A 5 -24.95 -5.20 -5.41
C ILE A 5 -24.40 -3.80 -5.11
N GLU A 6 -23.09 -3.65 -5.05
CA GLU A 6 -22.43 -2.36 -4.81
C GLU A 6 -22.67 -1.39 -5.96
N TYR A 7 -22.47 -1.81 -7.21
CA TYR A 7 -22.76 -0.99 -8.39
C TYR A 7 -24.25 -0.66 -8.53
N LEU A 8 -25.15 -1.59 -8.18
CA LEU A 8 -26.58 -1.30 -8.16
C LEU A 8 -26.95 -0.25 -7.12
N ASN A 9 -26.34 -0.27 -5.93
CA ASN A 9 -26.59 0.77 -4.93
C ASN A 9 -26.07 2.14 -5.36
N LEU A 10 -24.96 2.19 -6.10
CA LEU A 10 -24.38 3.44 -6.63
C LEU A 10 -25.22 4.04 -7.76
N CYS A 11 -25.93 3.21 -8.51
CA CYS A 11 -26.74 3.61 -9.67
C CYS A 11 -28.25 3.60 -9.37
N ASP A 12 -28.68 3.72 -8.12
CA ASP A 12 -30.11 3.71 -7.72
C ASP A 12 -30.91 2.52 -8.28
N TRP A 13 -30.26 1.35 -8.33
CA TRP A 13 -30.79 0.09 -8.87
C TRP A 13 -31.10 0.10 -10.38
N ASP A 14 -30.58 1.09 -11.11
CA ASP A 14 -30.60 1.11 -12.56
C ASP A 14 -29.59 0.09 -13.10
N VAL A 15 -30.12 -0.97 -13.73
CA VAL A 15 -29.33 -2.08 -14.26
C VAL A 15 -28.52 -1.66 -15.48
N GLU A 16 -29.06 -0.80 -16.35
CA GLU A 16 -28.35 -0.35 -17.55
C GLU A 16 -27.22 0.62 -17.16
N ALA A 17 -27.51 1.57 -16.27
CA ALA A 17 -26.49 2.50 -15.77
C ALA A 17 -25.42 1.79 -14.93
N SER A 18 -25.76 0.78 -14.13
CA SER A 18 -24.77 -0.01 -13.37
C SER A 18 -23.92 -0.91 -14.26
N ILE A 19 -24.47 -1.41 -15.36
CA ILE A 19 -23.72 -2.14 -16.40
C ILE A 19 -22.76 -1.18 -17.10
N ASP A 20 -23.24 -0.03 -17.57
CA ASP A 20 -22.40 0.97 -18.23
C ASP A 20 -21.31 1.47 -17.28
N TYR A 21 -21.65 1.76 -16.02
CA TYR A 21 -20.69 2.14 -15.00
C TYR A 21 -19.68 1.03 -14.69
N PHE A 22 -20.11 -0.24 -14.67
CA PHE A 22 -19.21 -1.38 -14.50
C PHE A 22 -18.22 -1.54 -15.66
N TYR A 23 -18.66 -1.31 -16.91
CA TYR A 23 -17.81 -1.40 -18.09
C TYR A 23 -16.97 -0.14 -18.34
N ASP A 24 -17.45 1.03 -17.90
CA ASP A 24 -16.76 2.32 -18.01
C ASP A 24 -15.80 2.58 -16.84
N THR A 25 -15.96 1.90 -15.71
CA THR A 25 -14.97 1.91 -14.62
C THR A 25 -13.85 0.94 -15.00
N PRO A 26 -12.67 1.42 -15.43
CA PRO A 26 -11.54 0.53 -15.49
C PRO A 26 -11.27 0.16 -14.03
N VAL A 27 -11.19 -1.15 -13.76
CA VAL A 27 -10.52 -1.80 -12.62
C VAL A 27 -11.44 -2.84 -11.98
N LEU A 28 -11.43 -4.03 -12.57
CA LEU A 28 -11.70 -5.25 -11.83
C LEU A 28 -10.35 -5.76 -11.36
N VAL A 29 -10.02 -5.47 -10.11
CA VAL A 29 -8.94 -6.16 -9.42
C VAL A 29 -9.45 -7.58 -9.16
N ASP A 30 -8.74 -8.60 -9.65
CA ASP A 30 -9.15 -9.99 -9.44
C ASP A 30 -8.80 -10.43 -8.00
N ASP A 31 -9.83 -10.73 -7.21
CA ASP A 31 -9.70 -11.17 -5.81
C ASP A 31 -8.80 -12.42 -5.67
N ALA A 32 -8.81 -13.33 -6.65
CA ALA A 32 -7.97 -14.53 -6.60
C ALA A 32 -6.49 -14.19 -6.85
N LEU A 33 -6.20 -13.26 -7.76
CA LEU A 33 -4.85 -12.78 -8.04
C LEU A 33 -4.29 -11.95 -6.86
N LEU A 34 -5.13 -11.13 -6.22
CA LEU A 34 -4.77 -10.44 -4.99
C LEU A 34 -4.39 -11.40 -3.86
N GLU A 35 -5.18 -12.46 -3.68
CA GLU A 35 -4.89 -13.48 -2.69
C GLU A 35 -3.59 -14.22 -3.03
N GLU A 36 -3.29 -14.46 -4.31
CA GLU A 36 -2.01 -15.03 -4.76
C GLU A 36 -0.83 -14.10 -4.46
N LEU A 37 -0.95 -12.80 -4.76
CA LEU A 37 0.05 -11.78 -4.43
C LEU A 37 0.31 -11.71 -2.93
N TYR A 38 -0.75 -11.66 -2.12
CA TYR A 38 -0.62 -11.68 -0.67
C TYR A 38 0.12 -12.94 -0.22
N ASN A 39 -0.24 -14.11 -0.73
CA ASN A 39 0.42 -15.36 -0.40
C ASN A 39 1.88 -15.45 -0.89
N ARG A 40 2.28 -14.66 -1.90
CA ARG A 40 3.67 -14.56 -2.36
C ARG A 40 4.55 -13.84 -1.33
N TYR A 41 4.05 -12.74 -0.76
CA TYR A 41 4.81 -11.89 0.18
C TYR A 41 4.58 -12.22 1.65
N LYS A 42 3.48 -12.90 1.99
CA LYS A 42 3.25 -13.48 3.31
C LYS A 42 4.42 -14.39 3.68
N GLY A 43 4.95 -14.21 4.89
CA GLY A 43 6.20 -14.83 5.34
C GLY A 43 6.28 -16.34 5.07
N LYS A 44 6.97 -16.73 3.99
CA LYS A 44 7.17 -18.13 3.59
C LYS A 44 8.58 -18.66 3.85
N LEU A 45 9.55 -17.78 4.11
CA LEU A 45 10.97 -18.16 4.12
C LEU A 45 11.40 -19.04 5.31
N LEU A 46 10.58 -19.15 6.36
CA LEU A 46 10.87 -20.03 7.49
C LEU A 46 9.98 -21.29 7.53
N PHE A 47 9.26 -21.61 6.45
CA PHE A 47 8.38 -22.79 6.45
C PHE A 47 9.07 -24.05 5.93
N GLN A 48 10.07 -23.95 5.05
CA GLN A 48 10.72 -25.15 4.50
C GLN A 48 11.77 -25.76 5.44
N PHE A 49 12.31 -24.98 6.39
CA PHE A 49 13.29 -25.47 7.36
C PHE A 49 12.70 -25.88 8.72
N ILE A 50 11.50 -25.39 9.09
CA ILE A 50 10.87 -25.63 10.41
C ILE A 50 9.54 -26.37 10.28
N ALA A 51 9.41 -27.26 9.30
CA ALA A 51 8.27 -28.18 9.20
C ALA A 51 8.22 -29.25 10.32
N PHE A 52 8.85 -29.00 11.49
CA PHE A 52 8.90 -29.97 12.58
C PHE A 52 8.41 -29.50 13.95
N SER A 53 8.13 -28.21 14.18
CA SER A 53 7.57 -27.82 15.48
C SER A 53 7.05 -26.38 15.53
N THR A 54 5.83 -26.26 16.00
CA THR A 54 5.20 -25.07 16.62
C THR A 54 4.40 -24.16 15.69
N TYR A 55 3.08 -24.23 15.84
CA TYR A 55 2.09 -23.29 15.36
C TYR A 55 2.40 -21.88 15.90
N HIS A 56 2.94 -20.99 15.05
CA HIS A 56 3.07 -19.58 15.38
C HIS A 56 1.74 -18.85 15.11
N PRO A 57 1.30 -17.90 15.94
CA PRO A 57 0.02 -17.20 15.75
C PRO A 57 0.10 -15.98 14.82
N ASN A 58 1.30 -15.55 14.37
CA ASN A 58 1.51 -14.36 13.53
C ASN A 58 1.83 -14.69 12.06
N ILE A 59 1.29 -15.79 11.53
CA ILE A 59 1.61 -16.27 10.17
C ILE A 59 0.92 -15.41 9.09
N ASP A 60 -0.15 -14.68 9.45
CA ASP A 60 -1.01 -13.94 8.50
C ASP A 60 -0.66 -12.45 8.39
N MET A 61 0.62 -12.18 8.16
CA MET A 61 1.16 -10.84 7.97
C MET A 61 2.34 -10.88 7.00
N ILE A 62 2.50 -9.82 6.22
CA ILE A 62 3.71 -9.54 5.45
C ILE A 62 4.69 -8.85 6.41
N SER A 63 5.77 -9.54 6.76
CA SER A 63 6.84 -9.01 7.61
C SER A 63 7.93 -8.34 6.78
N VAL A 64 9.00 -7.89 7.45
CA VAL A 64 10.21 -7.32 6.82
C VAL A 64 10.76 -8.18 5.67
N ASP A 65 10.74 -9.50 5.80
CA ASP A 65 11.21 -10.42 4.74
C ASP A 65 10.31 -10.35 3.50
N GLY A 66 9.00 -10.30 3.72
CA GLY A 66 7.99 -10.15 2.68
C GLY A 66 8.09 -8.79 1.97
N ILE A 67 8.30 -7.72 2.74
CA ILE A 67 8.52 -6.37 2.19
C ILE A 67 9.83 -6.32 1.41
N THR A 68 10.89 -6.97 1.87
CA THR A 68 12.16 -7.04 1.13
C THR A 68 11.96 -7.74 -0.20
N LEU A 69 11.22 -8.85 -0.23
CA LEU A 69 10.86 -9.54 -1.47
C LEU A 69 9.99 -8.67 -2.37
N LEU A 70 9.02 -7.93 -1.81
CA LEU A 70 8.20 -6.97 -2.56
C LEU A 70 9.08 -5.89 -3.21
N CYS A 71 9.99 -5.26 -2.46
CA CYS A 71 10.90 -4.26 -3.02
C CYS A 71 11.76 -4.82 -4.17
N ASN A 72 12.30 -6.03 -3.99
CA ASN A 72 13.06 -6.71 -5.04
C ASN A 72 12.19 -6.97 -6.28
N ASP A 73 10.97 -7.48 -6.07
CA ASP A 73 10.02 -7.72 -7.14
C ASP A 73 9.55 -6.41 -7.78
N LEU A 74 9.52 -5.26 -7.09
CA LEU A 74 9.14 -3.97 -7.68
C LEU A 74 10.33 -3.22 -8.29
N GLU A 75 11.55 -3.74 -8.14
CA GLU A 75 12.80 -3.08 -8.54
C GLU A 75 12.98 -1.70 -7.86
N VAL A 76 12.57 -1.62 -6.59
CA VAL A 76 12.60 -0.41 -5.76
C VAL A 76 13.57 -0.60 -4.60
N ASP A 77 14.31 0.45 -4.24
CA ASP A 77 15.14 0.44 -3.04
C ASP A 77 14.23 0.46 -1.78
N PRO A 78 14.40 -0.46 -0.81
CA PRO A 78 13.64 -0.44 0.44
C PRO A 78 13.70 0.87 1.23
N GLN A 79 14.72 1.71 1.01
CA GLN A 79 14.88 3.01 1.64
C GLN A 79 14.23 4.16 0.85
N ASP A 80 13.77 3.91 -0.37
CA ASP A 80 13.14 4.91 -1.22
C ASP A 80 11.84 5.43 -0.58
N ILE A 81 11.60 6.73 -0.70
CA ILE A 81 10.39 7.40 -0.22
C ILE A 81 9.11 6.78 -0.80
N ILE A 82 9.19 6.11 -1.95
CA ILE A 82 8.04 5.43 -2.53
C ILE A 82 7.46 4.35 -1.59
N MET A 83 8.29 3.73 -0.74
CA MET A 83 7.84 2.75 0.24
C MET A 83 6.94 3.37 1.31
N LEU A 84 7.16 4.63 1.66
CA LEU A 84 6.25 5.39 2.52
C LEU A 84 4.90 5.61 1.83
N VAL A 85 4.91 6.01 0.55
CA VAL A 85 3.67 6.28 -0.20
C VAL A 85 2.88 4.99 -0.42
N ILE A 86 3.55 3.88 -0.73
CA ILE A 86 2.91 2.56 -0.80
C ILE A 86 2.29 2.22 0.55
N SER A 87 3.02 2.41 1.65
CA SER A 87 2.49 2.13 2.99
C SER A 87 1.28 2.98 3.35
N TRP A 88 1.24 4.23 2.86
CA TRP A 88 0.10 5.13 3.03
C TRP A 88 -1.14 4.61 2.29
N HIS A 89 -1.00 4.11 1.06
CA HIS A 89 -2.11 3.44 0.35
C HIS A 89 -2.59 2.17 1.05
N MET A 90 -1.69 1.42 1.69
CA MET A 90 -2.07 0.26 2.51
C MET A 90 -2.73 0.68 3.84
N ASN A 91 -2.79 1.97 4.15
CA ASN A 91 -3.16 2.52 5.46
C ASN A 91 -2.45 1.77 6.61
N ALA A 92 -1.15 1.53 6.43
CA ALA A 92 -0.41 0.61 7.28
C ALA A 92 -0.28 1.13 8.72
N SER A 93 -0.76 0.34 9.68
CA SER A 93 -0.72 0.67 11.09
C SER A 93 0.71 0.65 11.64
N THR A 94 1.53 -0.27 11.14
CA THR A 94 2.86 -0.55 11.67
C THR A 94 3.90 -0.51 10.57
N MET A 95 4.95 0.29 10.77
CA MET A 95 6.06 0.33 9.82
C MET A 95 6.72 -1.04 9.66
N CYS A 96 7.03 -1.39 8.40
CA CYS A 96 7.67 -2.62 7.96
C CYS A 96 6.82 -3.90 8.15
N GLU A 97 5.51 -3.75 8.31
CA GLU A 97 4.57 -4.85 8.42
C GLU A 97 3.26 -4.48 7.69
N TYR A 98 2.65 -5.44 6.98
CA TYR A 98 1.29 -5.28 6.47
C TYR A 98 0.45 -6.47 6.89
N SER A 99 -0.67 -6.22 7.56
CA SER A 99 -1.73 -7.21 7.71
C SER A 99 -2.33 -7.57 6.35
N LYS A 100 -3.02 -8.71 6.30
CA LYS A 100 -3.76 -9.12 5.10
C LYS A 100 -4.74 -8.05 4.61
N MET A 101 -5.49 -7.45 5.52
CA MET A 101 -6.51 -6.46 5.14
C MET A 101 -5.88 -5.19 4.57
N GLU A 102 -4.85 -4.65 5.23
CA GLU A 102 -4.11 -3.47 4.76
C GLU A 102 -3.55 -3.70 3.35
N PHE A 103 -2.93 -4.86 3.11
CA PHE A 103 -2.33 -5.16 1.81
C PHE A 103 -3.37 -5.33 0.70
N LEU A 104 -4.44 -6.10 0.95
CA LEU A 104 -5.47 -6.34 -0.05
C LEU A 104 -6.24 -5.06 -0.38
N GLN A 105 -6.62 -4.28 0.64
CA GLN A 105 -7.35 -3.03 0.45
C GLN A 105 -6.51 -2.01 -0.32
N GLY A 106 -5.26 -1.80 0.07
CA GLY A 106 -4.42 -0.81 -0.63
C GLY A 106 -4.11 -1.23 -2.08
N LEU A 107 -3.98 -2.53 -2.37
CA LEU A 107 -3.87 -3.01 -3.75
C LEU A 107 -5.16 -2.82 -4.56
N GLN A 108 -6.32 -3.01 -3.94
CA GLN A 108 -7.62 -2.71 -4.57
C GLN A 108 -7.73 -1.22 -4.91
N GLU A 109 -7.41 -0.34 -3.97
CA GLU A 109 -7.41 1.12 -4.17
C GLU A 109 -6.42 1.55 -5.26
N LEU A 110 -5.24 0.94 -5.30
CA LEU A 110 -4.24 1.16 -6.35
C LEU A 110 -4.57 0.51 -7.68
N SER A 111 -5.60 -0.33 -7.73
CA SER A 111 -6.02 -1.04 -8.93
C SER A 111 -4.99 -2.07 -9.43
N VAL A 112 -4.35 -2.77 -8.50
CA VAL A 112 -3.22 -3.68 -8.74
C VAL A 112 -3.58 -5.08 -8.26
N ASP A 113 -3.51 -6.07 -9.14
CA ASP A 113 -3.67 -7.50 -8.83
C ASP A 113 -2.48 -8.36 -9.28
N THR A 114 -1.48 -7.79 -9.98
CA THR A 114 -0.24 -8.49 -10.33
C THR A 114 0.99 -7.63 -10.05
N VAL A 115 2.16 -8.27 -9.96
CA VAL A 115 3.44 -7.59 -9.74
C VAL A 115 3.74 -6.62 -10.88
N GLU A 116 3.42 -7.00 -12.11
CA GLU A 116 3.63 -6.17 -13.31
C GLU A 116 2.79 -4.89 -13.24
N LYS A 117 1.48 -5.00 -12.93
CA LYS A 117 0.63 -3.82 -12.73
C LYS A 117 1.15 -2.95 -11.60
N PHE A 118 1.69 -3.55 -10.54
CA PHE A 118 2.26 -2.80 -9.43
C PHE A 118 3.49 -2.00 -9.87
N ARG A 119 4.42 -2.62 -10.61
CA ARG A 119 5.59 -1.94 -11.20
C ARG A 119 5.16 -0.77 -12.08
N ASP A 120 4.18 -0.99 -12.95
CA ASP A 120 3.67 0.06 -13.86
C ASP A 120 3.07 1.25 -13.09
N LYS A 121 2.51 1.00 -11.90
CA LYS A 121 1.96 2.04 -11.01
C LYS A 121 3.02 2.82 -10.23
N ILE A 122 4.27 2.37 -10.13
CA ILE A 122 5.30 3.05 -9.32
C ILE A 122 5.49 4.52 -9.72
N SER A 123 5.48 4.81 -11.02
CA SER A 123 5.63 6.19 -11.51
C SER A 123 4.43 7.07 -11.13
N TYR A 124 3.22 6.51 -11.18
CA TYR A 124 2.00 7.18 -10.73
C TYR A 124 2.05 7.44 -9.21
N ILE A 125 2.35 6.42 -8.41
CA ILE A 125 2.43 6.53 -6.95
C ILE A 125 3.47 7.61 -6.56
N ARG A 126 4.61 7.67 -7.25
CA ARG A 126 5.61 8.71 -7.00
C ARG A 126 5.08 10.12 -7.31
N SER A 127 4.28 10.25 -8.37
CA SER A 127 3.72 11.54 -8.79
C SER A 127 2.74 12.13 -7.76
N GLU A 128 2.17 11.30 -6.87
CA GLU A 128 1.24 11.75 -5.83
C GLU A 128 1.89 12.67 -4.79
N LEU A 129 3.22 12.59 -4.59
CA LEU A 129 3.95 13.54 -3.76
C LEU A 129 3.97 14.97 -4.33
N ASN A 130 3.66 15.12 -5.62
CA ASN A 130 3.55 16.44 -6.25
C ASN A 130 2.18 17.08 -5.98
N ASP A 131 1.15 16.28 -5.70
CA ASP A 131 -0.17 16.78 -5.29
C ASP A 131 -0.11 17.31 -3.85
N GLU A 132 -0.59 18.53 -3.64
CA GLU A 132 -0.43 19.21 -2.35
C GLU A 132 -1.28 18.57 -1.24
N ASN A 133 -2.50 18.12 -1.58
CA ASN A 133 -3.39 17.50 -0.60
C ASN A 133 -2.86 16.12 -0.20
N LYS A 134 -2.50 15.29 -1.19
CA LYS A 134 -1.92 13.97 -0.92
C LYS A 134 -0.60 14.07 -0.17
N PHE A 135 0.26 15.03 -0.54
CA PHE A 135 1.50 15.27 0.17
C PHE A 135 1.25 15.59 1.66
N HIS A 136 0.24 16.42 1.95
CA HIS A 136 -0.13 16.73 3.33
C HIS A 136 -0.56 15.48 4.10
N ASP A 137 -1.38 14.62 3.49
CA ASP A 137 -1.84 13.38 4.10
C ASP A 137 -0.70 12.38 4.34
N ILE A 138 0.17 12.19 3.34
CA ILE A 138 1.37 11.33 3.44
C ILE A 138 2.33 11.85 4.53
N TYR A 139 2.51 13.17 4.62
CA TYR A 139 3.33 13.78 5.67
C TYR A 139 2.77 13.50 7.05
N ASN A 140 1.46 13.71 7.25
CA ASN A 140 0.80 13.45 8.53
C ASN A 140 0.83 11.96 8.90
N PHE A 141 0.71 11.07 7.92
CA PHE A 141 0.88 9.64 8.10
C PHE A 141 2.29 9.28 8.60
N ALA A 142 3.33 9.77 7.94
CA ALA A 142 4.72 9.56 8.37
C ALA A 142 5.00 10.11 9.77
N PHE A 143 4.45 11.29 10.07
CA PHE A 143 4.58 11.92 11.39
C PHE A 143 3.91 11.11 12.50
N SER A 144 2.74 10.52 12.20
CA SER A 144 2.01 9.67 13.16
C SER A 144 2.84 8.44 13.54
N TRP A 145 3.48 7.79 12.56
CA TRP A 145 4.44 6.72 12.82
C TRP A 145 5.65 7.17 13.65
N ALA A 146 6.22 8.33 13.34
CA ALA A 146 7.37 8.86 14.08
C ALA A 146 7.03 9.20 15.54
N LYS A 147 5.78 9.59 15.82
CA LYS A 147 5.29 9.89 17.17
C LYS A 147 5.10 8.63 18.01
N GLU A 148 4.62 7.54 17.41
CA GLU A 148 4.32 6.29 18.10
C GLU A 148 5.55 5.40 18.29
N LYS A 149 6.47 5.36 17.32
CA LYS A 149 7.67 4.51 17.38
C LYS A 149 8.90 5.32 17.82
N LYS A 150 9.46 4.97 18.97
CA LYS A 150 10.74 5.52 19.44
C LYS A 150 11.89 5.05 18.54
N LYS A 151 12.31 5.92 17.62
CA LYS A 151 13.49 5.81 16.72
C LYS A 151 13.42 4.66 15.70
N CYS A 152 13.16 5.02 14.44
CA CYS A 152 13.44 4.17 13.29
C CYS A 152 14.22 4.99 12.26
N HIS A 153 15.42 4.52 11.88
CA HIS A 153 16.31 5.24 10.97
C HIS A 153 15.68 5.51 9.59
N LEU A 154 14.78 4.62 9.13
CA LEU A 154 14.04 4.81 7.89
C LEU A 154 13.01 5.95 8.00
N LEU A 155 12.30 6.06 9.13
CA LEU A 155 11.40 7.19 9.38
C LEU A 155 12.17 8.49 9.46
N ASP A 156 13.34 8.50 10.10
CA ASP A 156 14.18 9.69 10.17
C ASP A 156 14.60 10.15 8.76
N HIS A 157 15.01 9.21 7.91
CA HIS A 157 15.38 9.49 6.52
C HIS A 157 14.20 10.02 5.69
N TRP A 158 13.02 9.39 5.79
CA TRP A 158 11.83 9.85 5.07
C TRP A 158 11.32 11.20 5.57
N CYS A 159 11.32 11.43 6.88
CA CYS A 159 10.98 12.72 7.47
C CYS A 159 11.93 13.82 6.97
N GLN A 160 13.24 13.55 6.89
CA GLN A 160 14.19 14.49 6.32
C GLN A 160 13.90 14.77 4.84
N PHE A 161 13.65 13.73 4.04
CA PHE A 161 13.31 13.88 2.62
C PHE A 161 12.04 14.74 2.42
N LEU A 162 11.01 14.50 3.22
CA LEU A 162 9.77 15.28 3.18
C LEU A 162 10.01 16.75 3.59
N GLN A 163 10.84 17.00 4.60
CA GLN A 163 11.22 18.36 5.01
C GLN A 163 11.98 19.09 3.90
N ASP A 164 12.93 18.42 3.25
CA ASP A 164 13.69 18.98 2.13
C ASP A 164 12.77 19.32 0.94
N MET A 165 11.76 18.46 0.67
CA MET A 165 10.72 18.74 -0.33
C MET A 165 9.88 19.97 0.02
N THR A 166 9.47 20.14 1.28
CA THR A 166 8.73 21.34 1.71
C THR A 166 9.57 22.61 1.55
N ASN A 167 10.85 22.54 1.90
CA ASN A 167 11.78 23.67 1.83
C ASN A 167 12.10 24.06 0.38
N ASN A 168 12.34 23.09 -0.50
CA ASN A 168 12.70 23.34 -1.91
C ASN A 168 11.51 23.82 -2.76
N GLN A 169 10.27 23.44 -2.41
CA GLN A 169 9.07 23.85 -3.15
C GLN A 169 8.45 25.16 -2.63
N GLY A 170 9.05 25.81 -1.61
CA GLY A 170 8.46 26.98 -0.95
C GLY A 170 7.12 26.69 -0.26
N ARG A 171 6.79 25.41 -0.04
CA ARG A 171 5.54 24.97 0.59
C ARG A 171 5.65 25.25 2.09
N THR A 172 4.88 26.21 2.58
CA THR A 172 4.72 26.43 4.03
C THR A 172 3.66 25.47 4.54
N VAL A 173 4.07 24.25 4.90
CA VAL A 173 3.17 23.35 5.65
C VAL A 173 3.02 23.94 7.05
N LYS A 174 1.93 24.68 7.27
CA LYS A 174 1.58 25.17 8.61
C LYS A 174 1.01 24.02 9.41
N PHE A 175 1.79 23.58 10.38
CA PHE A 175 1.40 22.59 11.38
C PHE A 175 0.16 23.07 12.14
N ALA A 176 -0.83 22.20 12.29
CA ALA A 176 -1.92 22.35 13.25
C ALA A 176 -1.56 21.61 14.55
#